data_AF-A0A8T7MAM2-F1
#
_entry.id   AF-A0A8T7MAM2-F1
#
_cell.length_a   1.000
_cell.length_b   1.000
_cell.length_c   1.000
_cell.angle_alpha   90.00
_cell.angle_beta   90.00
_cell.angle_gamma   90.00
#
_symmetry.space_group_name_H-M   'P 1'
#
loop_
_entity.id
_entity.type
_entity.pdbx_description
1 polymer ?
#
loop_
_entity_poly.entity_id
_entity_poly.type
_entity_poly.pdbx_seq_one_letter_code
_entity_poly.pdbx_strand_id
1 'polypeptide(L)' 'MFFVWFDDNPKKPLGKKIDEAVLRYRQKYGKKPSLCMLSEKVQVGDFTTLASSLEIEVKTAKNVPQNYFWIGRDA' A
#
# COMPACT_ATOMS: atom_id res chain seq x y z
N MET A 1 -8.95 -6.90 8.70
CA MET A 1 -8.62 -7.89 7.64
C MET A 1 -7.53 -7.31 6.77
N PHE A 2 -6.42 -8.02 6.59
CA PHE A 2 -5.29 -7.57 5.77
C PHE A 2 -5.08 -8.48 4.54
N PHE A 3 -4.54 -7.87 3.50
CA PHE A 3 -4.15 -8.48 2.23
C PHE A 3 -2.69 -8.15 2.00
N VAL A 4 -1.90 -9.19 1.80
CA VAL A 4 -0.48 -9.02 1.49
C VAL A 4 -0.33 -8.98 -0.02
N TRP A 5 0.24 -7.89 -0.50
CA TRP A 5 0.64 -7.71 -1.89
C TRP A 5 2.15 -7.71 -1.99
N PHE A 6 2.68 -8.36 -3.02
CA PHE A 6 4.09 -8.32 -3.37
C PHE A 6 4.24 -7.61 -4.71
N ASP A 7 5.16 -6.64 -4.78
CA ASP A 7 5.51 -5.94 -6.01
C ASP A 7 6.97 -6.21 -6.37
N ASP A 8 7.20 -6.80 -7.53
CA ASP A 8 8.51 -7.17 -8.04
C ASP A 8 9.11 -6.13 -9.01
N ASN A 9 8.41 -5.01 -9.26
CA ASN A 9 8.79 -4.07 -10.31
C ASN A 9 9.45 -2.81 -9.74
N PRO A 10 10.79 -2.71 -9.71
CA PRO A 10 11.48 -1.57 -9.13
C PRO A 10 11.31 -0.27 -9.94
N LYS A 11 10.93 -0.36 -11.22
CA LYS A 11 10.78 0.81 -12.11
C LYS A 11 9.42 1.49 -12.00
N LYS A 12 8.43 0.82 -11.41
CA LYS A 12 7.07 1.36 -11.28
C LYS A 12 7.01 2.41 -10.16
N PRO A 13 6.38 3.58 -10.36
CA PRO A 13 6.21 4.55 -9.28
C PRO A 13 5.41 3.96 -8.12
N LEU A 14 5.79 4.26 -6.87
CA LEU A 14 5.15 3.69 -5.67
C LEU A 14 3.62 3.86 -5.68
N GLY A 15 3.12 5.04 -6.06
CA GLY A 15 1.68 5.28 -6.12
C GLY A 15 0.93 4.34 -7.07
N LYS A 16 1.53 3.98 -8.21
CA LYS A 16 0.95 3.00 -9.14
C LYS A 16 0.95 1.59 -8.55
N LYS A 17 1.99 1.21 -7.81
CA LYS A 17 2.05 -0.08 -7.13
C LYS A 17 0.95 -0.20 -6.07
N ILE A 18 0.74 0.86 -5.29
CA ILE A 18 -0.30 0.89 -4.26
C ILE A 18 -1.69 0.85 -4.89
N ASP A 19 -1.91 1.61 -5.97
CA ASP A 19 -3.19 1.63 -6.70
C ASP A 19 -3.59 0.24 -7.23
N GLU A 20 -2.65 -0.50 -7.83
CA GLU A 20 -2.87 -1.88 -8.26
C GLU A 20 -3.24 -2.79 -7.09
N ALA A 21 -2.54 -2.67 -5.97
CA ALA A 21 -2.78 -3.47 -4.79
C ALA A 21 -4.15 -3.14 -4.14
N VAL A 22 -4.57 -1.86 -4.15
CA VAL A 22 -5.91 -1.41 -3.73
C VAL A 22 -6.99 -1.97 -4.65
N LEU A 23 -6.78 -1.91 -5.97
CA LEU A 23 -7.71 -2.48 -6.95
C LEU A 23 -7.90 -3.99 -6.71
N ARG A 24 -6.81 -4.71 -6.50
CA ARG A 24 -6.82 -6.15 -6.20
C ARG A 24 -7.52 -6.47 -4.88
N TYR A 25 -7.29 -5.66 -3.84
CA TYR A 25 -8.03 -5.78 -2.57
C TYR A 25 -9.54 -5.64 -2.79
N ARG A 26 -9.96 -4.61 -3.55
CA ARG A 26 -11.38 -4.35 -3.85
C ARG A 26 -12.01 -5.51 -4.62
N GLN A 27 -11.31 -6.03 -5.62
CA GLN A 27 -11.77 -7.21 -6.39
C GLN A 27 -11.95 -8.44 -5.50
N LYS A 28 -11.03 -8.66 -4.55
CA LYS A 28 -11.05 -9.83 -3.67
C LYS A 28 -12.11 -9.75 -2.57
N TYR A 29 -12.32 -8.58 -1.97
CA TYR A 29 -13.17 -8.43 -0.78
C TYR A 29 -14.45 -7.61 -1.00
N GLY A 30 -14.66 -7.07 -2.22
CA GLY A 30 -15.81 -6.21 -2.54
C GLY A 30 -15.83 -4.88 -1.77
N LYS A 31 -14.70 -4.48 -1.19
CA LYS A 31 -14.60 -3.44 -0.16
C LYS A 31 -13.39 -2.55 -0.43
N LYS A 32 -13.53 -1.22 -0.31
CA LYS A 32 -12.39 -0.28 -0.37
C LYS A 32 -11.52 -0.41 0.90
N PRO A 33 -10.19 -0.55 0.79
CA PRO A 33 -9.30 -0.51 1.96
C PRO A 33 -9.19 0.94 2.49
N SER A 34 -8.81 1.10 3.76
CA SER A 34 -8.53 2.41 4.35
C SER A 34 -7.06 2.60 4.74
N LEU A 35 -6.28 1.52 4.80
CA LEU A 35 -4.90 1.52 5.28
C LEU A 35 -3.99 0.72 4.34
N CYS A 36 -2.79 1.26 4.06
CA CYS A 36 -1.70 0.59 3.38
C CYS A 36 -0.41 0.73 4.21
N MET A 37 0.17 -0.38 4.62
CA MET A 37 1.43 -0.41 5.36
C MET A 37 2.57 -0.87 4.46
N LEU A 38 3.67 -0.13 4.51
CA LEU A 38 4.87 -0.32 3.71
C LEU A 38 6.08 -0.60 4.61
N SER A 39 7.17 -1.10 4.04
CA SER A 39 8.44 -1.20 4.78
C SER A 39 9.02 0.19 5.07
N GLU A 40 9.62 0.37 6.25
CA GLU A 40 10.39 1.59 6.59
C GLU A 40 11.59 1.82 5.67
N LYS A 41 12.05 0.79 4.95
CA LYS A 41 13.15 0.88 3.98
C LYS A 41 12.74 1.54 2.65
N VAL A 42 11.45 1.82 2.45
CA VAL A 42 10.97 2.52 1.26
C VAL A 42 11.41 3.98 1.33
N GLN A 43 12.37 4.35 0.47
CA GLN A 43 12.77 5.74 0.30
C GLN A 43 11.78 6.45 -0.61
N VAL A 44 10.83 7.17 -0.01
CA VAL A 44 9.92 8.07 -0.73
C VAL A 44 9.83 9.39 0.01
N GLY A 45 9.99 10.48 -0.76
CA GLY A 45 10.10 11.84 -0.24
C GLY A 45 8.83 12.40 0.40
N ASP A 46 7.64 11.86 0.10
CA ASP A 46 6.38 12.29 0.72
C ASP A 46 5.29 11.21 0.67
N PHE A 47 5.11 10.47 1.77
CA PHE A 47 3.95 9.58 1.95
C PHE A 47 2.63 10.36 2.02
N THR A 48 2.67 11.61 2.50
CA THR A 48 1.52 12.51 2.64
C THR A 48 0.86 12.80 1.29
N THR A 49 1.67 13.04 0.26
CA THR A 49 1.22 13.29 -1.11
C THR A 49 0.60 12.04 -1.74
N LEU A 50 1.15 10.86 -1.45
CA LEU A 50 0.61 9.58 -1.88
C LEU A 50 -0.73 9.24 -1.22
N ALA A 51 -0.83 9.43 0.10
CA ALA A 51 -2.06 9.19 0.85
C ALA A 51 -3.22 10.05 0.34
N SER A 52 -2.93 11.32 0.06
CA SER A 52 -3.91 12.27 -0.48
C SER A 52 -4.43 11.86 -1.86
N SER A 53 -3.55 11.31 -2.72
CA SER A 53 -3.94 10.89 -4.07
C SER A 53 -4.74 9.58 -4.11
N LEU A 54 -4.58 8.70 -3.11
CA LEU A 54 -5.17 7.35 -3.11
C LEU A 54 -6.38 7.23 -2.18
N GLU A 55 -6.71 8.29 -1.42
CA GLU A 55 -7.77 8.32 -0.41
C GLU A 55 -7.67 7.17 0.61
N ILE A 56 -6.44 6.76 0.92
CA ILE A 56 -6.13 5.76 1.94
C ILE A 56 -4.96 6.27 2.76
N GLU A 57 -4.92 5.85 4.01
CA GLU A 57 -3.80 6.13 4.88
C GLU A 57 -2.61 5.26 4.49
N VAL A 58 -1.44 5.88 4.30
CA VAL A 58 -0.19 5.19 3.97
C VAL A 58 0.77 5.35 5.14
N LYS A 59 1.15 4.23 5.75
CA LYS A 59 2.07 4.19 6.90
C LYS A 59 3.26 3.27 6.60
N THR A 60 4.37 3.49 7.29
CA THR A 60 5.49 2.55 7.31
C THR A 60 5.44 1.69 8.57
N ALA A 61 5.96 0.46 8.49
CA ALA A 61 6.06 -0.44 9.62
C ALA A 61 7.29 -1.35 9.51
N LYS A 62 7.95 -1.61 10.65
CA LYS A 62 9.18 -2.43 10.75
C LYS A 62 8.99 -3.89 10.34
N ASN A 63 7.81 -4.42 10.56
CA ASN A 63 7.47 -5.83 10.29
C ASN A 63 7.02 -6.07 8.83
N VAL A 64 6.91 -5.03 8.01
CA VAL A 64 6.61 -5.17 6.59
C VAL A 64 7.93 -5.33 5.83
N PRO A 65 8.15 -6.48 5.15
CA PRO A 65 9.35 -6.68 4.36
C PRO A 65 9.39 -5.74 3.16
N GLN A 66 10.58 -5.45 2.65
CA GLN A 66 10.74 -4.64 1.44
C GLN A 66 9.98 -5.30 0.27
N ASN A 67 9.40 -4.48 -0.60
CA ASN A 67 8.57 -4.89 -1.74
C ASN A 67 7.22 -5.55 -1.38
N TYR A 68 6.88 -5.62 -0.09
CA TYR A 68 5.56 -6.04 0.36
C TYR A 68 4.74 -4.85 0.82
N PHE A 69 3.43 -4.92 0.55
CA PHE A 69 2.43 -3.97 1.06
C PHE A 69 1.35 -4.74 1.80
N TRP A 70 1.01 -4.29 3.00
CA TRP A 70 -0.12 -4.82 3.74
C TRP A 70 -1.29 -3.85 3.60
N ILE A 71 -2.32 -4.28 2.89
CA ILE A 71 -3.49 -3.47 2.61
C ILE A 71 -4.66 -3.99 3.42
N GLY A 72 -5.34 -3.09 4.11
CA GLY A 72 -6.44 -3.47 4.96
C GLY A 72 -7.38 -2.34 5.25
N ARG A 73 -8.22 -2.58 6.25
CA ARG A 73 -9.00 -1.54 6.89
C ARG A 73 -8.50 -1.43 8.32
N ASP A 74 -8.22 -0.20 8.74
CA ASP A 74 -8.23 0.10 10.16
C ASP A 74 -9.67 -0.02 10.66
N ALA A 75 -9.85 -0.65 11.82
CA ALA A 75 -11.16 -0.95 12.39
C ALA A 75 -11.80 0.30 13.00
#